data_AF-A0A2N7QET7-F1
#
_entry.id   AF-A0A2N7QET7-F1
#
_cell.length_a   1.000
_cell.length_b   1.000
_cell.length_c   1.000
_cell.angle_alpha   90.00
_cell.angle_beta   90.00
_cell.angle_gamma   90.00
#
_symmetry.space_group_name_H-M   'P 1'
#
loop_
_entity.id
_entity.type
_entity.pdbx_description
1 polymer ?
#
loop_
_entity_poly.entity_id
_entity_poly.type
_entity_poly.pdbx_seq_one_letter_code
_entity_poly.pdbx_strand_id
1 'polypeptide(L)'
;KGDPENFRLFLDLLMPGFFAKPEMVEESLRNKDNPLFIRRLKEDLRDFEGRPIFTRRFPKTIKFQHSEPERDLYNALSRYIVEQYNKAMEFDKRRNIAFALMILQRRMASSVYALLESLKRRKERLEKILRGEENQKKIIFSYEDIEDFEDLEEVERWKKEEEWESLTLAQDKEELKKEIVILKELIEKAEEIVELEKETKLSELKRAIEEGFQKIKEMQGNPKILIFTEFKDTLMYLVNKIRSWGYRVNYIHGGMNIDERIRAEKVFRDETEIMVATEAAGEGINLQFCHIMINYDIPWNPTRLEQRMGRIHRYGQKKDVYIFNLVAQDTREGKVLAKVL
;
A
#
# COMPACT_ATOMS: atom_id res chain seq x y z
N LYS A 1 -21.02 -8.88 4.02
CA LYS A 1 -22.27 -9.43 4.60
C LYS A 1 -23.21 -9.85 3.48
N GLY A 2 -23.90 -10.98 3.60
CA GLY A 2 -24.92 -11.45 2.66
C GLY A 2 -25.98 -12.28 3.41
N ASP A 3 -27.20 -12.36 2.87
CA ASP A 3 -28.31 -13.15 3.42
C ASP A 3 -28.24 -14.59 2.86
N PRO A 4 -28.03 -15.61 3.71
CA PRO A 4 -27.91 -17.01 3.28
C PRO A 4 -29.14 -17.54 2.53
N GLU A 5 -30.34 -17.08 2.87
CA GLU A 5 -31.58 -17.53 2.22
C GLU A 5 -31.70 -16.94 0.81
N ASN A 6 -31.34 -15.66 0.65
CA ASN A 6 -31.28 -15.04 -0.67
C ASN A 6 -30.22 -15.69 -1.56
N PHE A 7 -29.06 -16.06 -1.01
CA PHE A 7 -28.04 -16.79 -1.76
C PHE A 7 -28.52 -18.19 -2.16
N ARG A 8 -29.22 -18.91 -1.28
CA ARG A 8 -29.84 -20.21 -1.61
C ARG A 8 -30.87 -20.08 -2.73
N LEU A 9 -31.79 -19.12 -2.63
CA LEU A 9 -32.80 -18.84 -3.66
C LEU A 9 -32.17 -18.47 -5.01
N PHE A 10 -31.04 -17.76 -4.99
CA PHE A 10 -30.28 -17.46 -6.21
C PHE A 10 -29.72 -18.73 -6.87
N LEU A 11 -29.21 -19.70 -6.09
CA LEU A 11 -28.75 -20.99 -6.61
C LEU A 11 -29.89 -21.83 -7.17
N ASP A 12 -31.10 -21.66 -6.64
CA ASP A 12 -32.32 -22.32 -7.11
C ASP A 12 -32.67 -21.93 -8.57
N LEU A 13 -32.19 -20.77 -9.05
CA LEU A 13 -32.31 -20.37 -10.46
C LEU A 13 -31.45 -21.24 -11.40
N LEU A 14 -30.36 -21.83 -10.90
CA LEU A 14 -29.48 -22.71 -11.69
C LEU A 14 -30.01 -24.14 -11.71
N MET A 15 -30.42 -24.64 -10.55
CA MET A 15 -31.00 -25.97 -10.40
C MET A 15 -32.06 -25.97 -9.29
N PRO A 16 -33.36 -25.86 -9.65
CA PRO A 16 -34.43 -25.76 -8.68
C PRO A 16 -34.48 -26.95 -7.72
N GLY A 17 -34.60 -26.67 -6.43
CA GLY A 17 -34.69 -27.67 -5.36
C GLY A 17 -33.36 -28.34 -5.01
N PHE A 18 -32.23 -27.92 -5.60
CA PHE A 18 -30.93 -28.55 -5.34
C PHE A 18 -30.46 -28.34 -3.89
N PHE A 19 -30.73 -27.16 -3.31
CA PHE A 19 -30.51 -26.89 -1.90
C PHE A 19 -31.84 -26.53 -1.21
N ALA A 20 -32.34 -27.45 -0.38
CA ALA A 20 -33.59 -27.26 0.35
C ALA A 20 -33.47 -26.25 1.50
N LYS A 21 -32.27 -26.10 2.07
CA LYS A 21 -31.98 -25.16 3.16
C LYS A 21 -30.58 -24.55 3.03
N PRO A 22 -30.32 -23.34 3.59
CA PRO A 22 -29.00 -22.69 3.49
C PRO A 22 -27.85 -23.52 4.07
N GLU A 23 -28.11 -24.32 5.12
CA GLU A 23 -27.08 -25.14 5.76
C GLU A 23 -26.49 -26.19 4.82
N MET A 24 -27.29 -26.68 3.86
CA MET A 24 -26.83 -27.64 2.85
C MET A 24 -25.84 -27.00 1.86
N VAL A 25 -25.95 -25.69 1.62
CA VAL A 25 -24.99 -24.93 0.79
C VAL A 25 -23.64 -24.87 1.51
N GLU A 26 -23.65 -24.57 2.82
CA GLU A 26 -22.42 -24.53 3.62
C GLU A 26 -21.77 -25.90 3.75
N GLU A 27 -22.55 -26.96 4.00
CA GLU A 27 -22.06 -28.33 4.10
C GLU A 27 -21.39 -28.77 2.80
N SER A 28 -22.03 -28.51 1.65
CA SER A 28 -21.47 -28.85 0.35
C SER A 28 -20.21 -28.05 -0.01
N LEU A 29 -20.12 -26.78 0.42
CA LEU A 29 -18.89 -25.99 0.29
C LEU A 29 -17.75 -26.54 1.14
N ARG A 30 -18.02 -26.98 2.38
CA ARG A 30 -17.01 -27.59 3.27
C ARG A 30 -16.52 -28.92 2.72
N ASN A 31 -17.42 -29.73 2.18
CA ASN A 31 -17.10 -31.04 1.60
C ASN A 31 -16.44 -30.94 0.21
N LYS A 32 -16.48 -29.76 -0.41
CA LYS A 32 -15.98 -29.49 -1.78
C LYS A 32 -16.62 -30.38 -2.84
N ASP A 33 -17.87 -30.79 -2.63
CA ASP A 33 -18.64 -31.68 -3.49
C ASP A 33 -19.75 -30.95 -4.28
N ASN A 34 -19.81 -29.62 -4.16
CA ASN A 34 -20.87 -28.82 -4.76
C ASN A 34 -20.79 -28.80 -6.30
N PRO A 35 -21.72 -29.44 -7.02
CA PRO A 35 -21.67 -29.53 -8.48
C PRO A 35 -22.07 -28.22 -9.17
N LEU A 36 -22.69 -27.28 -8.45
CA LEU A 36 -23.05 -25.97 -8.99
C LEU A 36 -21.89 -24.98 -8.96
N PHE A 37 -20.85 -25.24 -8.16
CA PHE A 37 -19.70 -24.36 -8.03
C PHE A 37 -18.48 -24.99 -8.66
N ILE A 38 -18.10 -24.47 -9.83
CA ILE A 38 -16.83 -24.81 -10.44
C ILE A 38 -15.84 -23.69 -10.11
N ARG A 39 -14.97 -23.93 -9.13
CA ARG A 39 -13.85 -23.03 -8.86
C ARG A 39 -12.76 -23.26 -9.92
N ARG A 40 -12.60 -22.31 -10.83
CA ARG A 40 -11.50 -22.29 -11.81
C ARG A 40 -10.59 -21.11 -11.54
N LEU A 41 -9.28 -21.32 -11.65
CA LEU A 41 -8.35 -20.20 -11.69
C LEU A 41 -8.43 -19.53 -13.07
N LYS A 42 -7.99 -18.28 -13.17
CA LYS A 42 -7.91 -17.57 -14.46
C LYS A 42 -7.09 -18.37 -15.48
N GLU A 43 -6.07 -19.08 -15.01
CA GLU A 43 -5.18 -19.94 -15.81
C GLU A 43 -5.88 -21.18 -16.37
N ASP A 44 -6.99 -21.62 -15.77
CA ASP A 44 -7.78 -22.79 -16.20
C ASP A 44 -8.89 -22.41 -17.18
N LEU A 45 -9.17 -21.11 -17.33
CA LEU A 45 -10.25 -20.63 -18.19
C LEU A 45 -9.83 -20.71 -19.66
N ARG A 46 -10.62 -21.45 -20.44
CA ARG A 46 -10.45 -21.69 -21.87
C ARG A 46 -11.74 -21.31 -22.61
N ASP A 47 -11.59 -20.81 -23.84
CA ASP A 47 -12.72 -20.59 -24.74
C ASP A 47 -13.26 -21.93 -25.29
N PHE A 48 -14.30 -21.88 -26.13
CA PHE A 48 -14.91 -23.08 -26.71
C PHE A 48 -13.96 -23.84 -27.64
N GLU A 49 -12.92 -23.18 -28.15
CA GLU A 49 -11.86 -23.79 -28.97
C GLU A 49 -10.69 -24.31 -28.12
N GLY A 50 -10.76 -24.23 -26.79
CA GLY A 50 -9.73 -24.72 -25.89
C GLY A 50 -8.52 -23.80 -25.72
N ARG A 51 -8.59 -22.53 -26.16
CA ARG A 51 -7.52 -21.53 -26.01
C ARG A 51 -7.64 -20.77 -24.69
N PRO A 52 -6.54 -20.37 -24.05
CA PRO A 52 -6.56 -19.55 -22.84
C PRO A 52 -7.37 -18.25 -23.02
N ILE A 53 -8.31 -17.99 -22.10
CA ILE A 53 -9.10 -16.76 -22.08
C ILE A 53 -8.28 -15.58 -21.56
N PHE A 54 -7.38 -15.84 -20.61
CA PHE A 54 -6.50 -14.83 -20.01
C PHE A 54 -5.09 -14.94 -20.58
N THR A 55 -4.47 -13.79 -20.81
CA THR A 55 -3.04 -13.72 -21.17
C THR A 55 -2.15 -14.13 -20.00
N ARG A 56 -0.86 -14.36 -20.28
CA ARG A 56 0.08 -14.78 -19.26
C ARG A 56 0.40 -13.61 -18.33
N ARG A 57 0.69 -13.95 -17.08
CA ARG A 57 1.08 -13.03 -16.02
C ARG A 57 2.48 -13.42 -15.54
N PHE A 58 3.40 -12.45 -15.49
CA PHE A 58 4.79 -12.66 -15.09
C PHE A 58 5.11 -11.79 -13.85
N PRO A 59 4.88 -12.31 -12.64
CA PRO A 59 5.32 -11.65 -11.42
C PRO A 59 6.85 -11.80 -11.26
N LYS A 60 7.52 -10.69 -10.97
CA LYS A 60 8.96 -10.62 -10.67
C LYS A 60 9.17 -9.86 -9.36
N THR A 61 9.80 -10.50 -8.40
CA THR A 61 10.17 -9.84 -7.13
C THR A 61 11.58 -9.28 -7.23
N ILE A 62 11.68 -7.96 -7.20
CA ILE A 62 12.94 -7.20 -7.13
C ILE A 62 13.32 -7.08 -5.66
N LYS A 63 14.29 -7.89 -5.26
CA LYS A 63 14.81 -7.92 -3.90
C LYS A 63 15.95 -6.91 -3.77
N PHE A 64 15.92 -6.08 -2.73
CA PHE A 64 16.98 -5.11 -2.45
C PHE A 64 17.34 -5.08 -0.97
N GLN A 65 18.44 -4.41 -0.65
CA GLN A 65 18.90 -4.15 0.71
C GLN A 65 19.10 -2.65 0.87
N HIS A 66 18.92 -2.13 2.08
CA HIS A 66 19.16 -0.72 2.35
C HIS A 66 20.66 -0.40 2.27
N SER A 67 20.98 0.80 1.82
CA SER A 67 22.32 1.37 1.94
C SER A 67 22.70 1.56 3.42
N GLU A 68 23.99 1.79 3.71
CA GLU A 68 24.44 2.06 5.09
C GLU A 68 23.68 3.24 5.74
N PRO A 69 23.52 4.41 5.10
CA PRO A 69 22.74 5.52 5.67
C PRO A 69 21.28 5.15 5.95
N GLU A 70 20.62 4.43 5.03
CA GLU A 70 19.24 3.99 5.21
C GLU A 70 19.11 3.00 6.38
N ARG A 71 20.07 2.07 6.52
CA ARG A 71 20.09 1.11 7.61
C ARG A 71 20.35 1.78 8.96
N ASP A 72 21.21 2.80 9.00
CA ASP A 72 21.45 3.60 10.19
C ASP A 72 20.20 4.37 10.62
N LEU A 73 19.48 4.97 9.66
CA LEU A 73 18.20 5.61 9.92
C LEU A 73 17.15 4.60 10.41
N TYR A 74 17.04 3.43 9.78
CA TYR A 74 16.13 2.36 10.20
C TYR A 74 16.40 1.91 11.64
N ASN A 75 17.68 1.71 11.99
CA ASN A 75 18.08 1.30 13.33
C ASN A 75 17.82 2.39 14.37
N ALA A 76 18.09 3.65 14.03
CA ALA A 76 17.81 4.79 14.90
C ALA A 76 16.29 4.95 15.14
N LEU A 77 15.48 4.87 14.09
CA LEU A 77 14.03 4.89 14.19
C LEU A 77 13.51 3.71 15.02
N SER A 78 14.04 2.51 14.80
CA SER A 78 13.66 1.32 15.57
C SER A 78 13.96 1.48 17.06
N ARG A 79 15.13 2.05 17.42
CA ARG A 79 15.47 2.36 18.82
C ARG A 79 14.49 3.36 19.42
N TYR A 80 14.20 4.44 18.70
CA TYR A 80 13.20 5.43 19.13
C TYR A 80 11.83 4.79 19.39
N ILE A 81 11.32 3.97 18.46
CA ILE A 81 10.04 3.28 18.61
C ILE A 81 10.05 2.34 19.82
N VAL A 82 11.11 1.56 20.01
CA VAL A 82 11.24 0.62 21.15
C VAL A 82 11.28 1.37 22.49
N GLU A 83 12.02 2.48 22.58
CA GLU A 83 12.08 3.31 23.79
C GLU A 83 10.71 3.89 24.13
N GLN A 84 9.99 4.43 23.15
CA GLN A 84 8.64 4.94 23.35
C GLN A 84 7.65 3.82 23.68
N TYR A 85 7.78 2.65 23.07
CA TYR A 85 6.96 1.47 23.38
C TYR A 85 7.13 1.05 24.83
N ASN A 86 8.37 0.94 25.31
CA ASN A 86 8.66 0.56 26.68
C ASN A 86 8.08 1.58 27.68
N LYS A 87 8.21 2.88 27.40
CA LYS A 87 7.55 3.94 28.19
C LYS A 87 6.03 3.81 28.17
N ALA A 88 5.43 3.46 27.03
CA ALA A 88 3.99 3.26 26.93
C ALA A 88 3.51 2.04 27.73
N MET A 89 4.32 0.97 27.83
CA MET A 89 3.98 -0.24 28.59
C MET A 89 3.91 -0.02 30.10
N GLU A 90 4.65 0.96 30.63
CA GLU A 90 4.57 1.35 32.05
C GLU A 90 3.21 1.99 32.41
N PHE A 91 2.45 2.44 31.41
CA PHE A 91 1.12 3.04 31.59
C PHE A 91 0.08 2.21 30.85
N ASP A 92 -0.67 1.37 31.57
CA ASP A 92 -1.59 0.36 31.00
C ASP A 92 -2.64 0.94 30.00
N LYS A 93 -2.91 2.25 30.04
CA LYS A 93 -3.79 2.98 29.13
C LYS A 93 -3.12 3.55 27.86
N ARG A 94 -1.83 3.29 27.61
CA ARG A 94 -1.05 3.95 26.54
C ARG A 94 -0.46 3.02 25.48
N ARG A 95 -0.75 1.70 25.52
CA ARG A 95 -0.27 0.71 24.53
C ARG A 95 -0.52 1.11 23.07
N ASN A 96 -1.58 1.87 22.84
CA ASN A 96 -2.00 2.34 21.53
C ASN A 96 -1.06 3.36 20.88
N ILE A 97 -0.32 4.14 21.68
CA ILE A 97 0.69 5.08 21.16
C ILE A 97 1.85 4.30 20.55
N ALA A 98 2.13 3.11 21.07
CA ALA A 98 3.15 2.24 20.52
C ALA A 98 2.79 1.75 19.11
N PHE A 99 1.51 1.45 18.86
CA PHE A 99 1.01 1.12 17.51
C PHE A 99 1.00 2.34 16.58
N ALA A 100 0.66 3.52 17.08
CA ALA A 100 0.79 4.77 16.34
C ALA A 100 2.22 5.00 15.82
N LEU A 101 3.23 4.69 16.65
CA LEU A 101 4.63 4.82 16.26
C LEU A 101 5.09 3.77 15.25
N MET A 102 4.40 2.61 15.15
CA MET A 102 4.68 1.64 14.08
C MET A 102 4.34 2.20 12.68
N ILE A 103 3.45 3.19 12.55
CA ILE A 103 3.24 3.88 11.27
C ILE A 103 4.55 4.48 10.76
N LEU A 104 5.36 5.10 11.62
CA LEU A 104 6.63 5.71 11.19
C LEU A 104 7.53 4.67 10.52
N GLN A 105 7.57 3.44 11.07
CA GLN A 105 8.33 2.34 10.48
C GLN A 105 7.75 1.88 9.13
N ARG A 106 6.42 1.81 9.00
CA ARG A 106 5.76 1.51 7.71
C ARG A 106 6.03 2.59 6.67
N ARG A 107 6.02 3.86 7.08
CA ARG A 107 6.30 4.99 6.19
C ARG A 107 7.75 4.98 5.73
N MET A 108 8.69 4.66 6.61
CA MET A 108 10.10 4.46 6.26
C MET A 108 10.29 3.32 5.26
N ALA A 109 9.60 2.19 5.48
CA ALA A 109 9.61 1.07 4.54
C ALA A 109 8.98 1.41 3.17
N SER A 110 8.06 2.38 3.14
CA SER A 110 7.52 2.93 1.90
C SER A 110 8.53 3.84 1.22
N SER A 111 8.84 5.00 1.80
CA SER A 111 9.93 5.86 1.35
C SER A 111 10.53 6.68 2.49
N VAL A 112 11.82 7.00 2.37
CA VAL A 112 12.49 7.89 3.35
C VAL A 112 11.84 9.27 3.38
N TYR A 113 11.37 9.76 2.22
CA TYR A 113 10.60 11.00 2.13
C TYR A 113 9.30 10.97 2.95
N ALA A 114 8.54 9.87 2.87
CA ALA A 114 7.31 9.75 3.64
C ALA A 114 7.55 9.69 5.15
N LEU A 115 8.67 9.11 5.60
CA LEU A 115 9.11 9.20 7.00
C LEU A 115 9.49 10.64 7.37
N LEU A 116 10.29 11.30 6.53
CA LEU A 116 10.77 12.66 6.78
C LEU A 116 9.61 13.63 7.04
N GLU A 117 8.59 13.59 6.18
CA GLU A 117 7.39 14.43 6.34
C GLU A 117 6.65 14.15 7.65
N SER A 118 6.52 12.88 8.06
CA SER A 118 5.92 12.52 9.35
C SER A 118 6.73 13.00 10.54
N LEU A 119 8.06 12.85 10.48
CA LEU A 119 8.94 13.34 11.55
C LEU A 119 8.87 14.87 11.67
N LYS A 120 8.83 15.60 10.55
CA LYS A 120 8.65 17.06 10.52
C LYS A 120 7.33 17.49 11.14
N ARG A 121 6.21 16.90 10.71
CA ARG A 121 4.88 17.17 11.27
C ARG A 121 4.83 16.89 12.78
N ARG A 122 5.38 15.75 13.20
CA ARG A 122 5.48 15.38 14.61
C ARG A 122 6.30 16.40 15.39
N LYS A 123 7.52 16.73 14.94
CA LYS A 123 8.41 17.70 15.59
C LYS A 123 7.72 19.05 15.76
N GLU A 124 7.16 19.61 14.68
CA GLU A 124 6.47 20.91 14.70
C GLU A 124 5.36 20.93 15.76
N ARG A 125 4.61 19.83 15.86
CA ARG A 125 3.54 19.71 16.85
C ARG A 125 4.05 19.60 18.28
N LEU A 126 5.10 18.81 18.53
CA LEU A 126 5.74 18.76 19.84
C LEU A 126 6.29 20.12 20.25
N GLU A 127 6.85 20.88 19.31
CA GLU A 127 7.30 22.25 19.54
C GLU A 127 6.13 23.20 19.88
N LYS A 128 4.96 23.06 19.22
CA LYS A 128 3.73 23.81 19.57
C LYS A 128 3.24 23.49 20.98
N ILE A 129 3.21 22.21 21.36
CA ILE A 129 2.86 21.77 22.73
C ILE A 129 3.84 22.35 23.75
N LEU A 130 5.15 22.33 23.45
CA LEU A 130 6.18 22.88 24.33
C LEU A 130 6.01 24.38 24.57
N ARG A 131 5.60 25.13 23.53
CA ARG A 131 5.28 26.57 23.61
C ARG A 131 3.93 26.85 24.28
N GLY A 132 3.09 25.84 24.51
CA GLY A 132 1.75 25.99 25.08
C GLY A 132 0.69 26.49 24.07
N GLU A 133 0.99 26.43 22.77
CA GLU A 133 0.07 26.81 21.69
C GLU A 133 -0.98 25.73 21.42
N GLU A 134 -0.70 24.48 21.82
CA GLU A 134 -1.56 23.33 21.63
C GLU A 134 -1.61 22.45 22.88
N ASN A 135 -2.80 21.98 23.24
CA ASN A 135 -2.97 21.08 24.38
C ASN A 135 -2.59 19.66 23.99
N GLN A 136 -1.96 18.93 24.93
CA GLN A 136 -1.71 17.51 24.78
C GLN A 136 -3.06 16.78 24.72
N LYS A 137 -3.45 16.28 23.54
CA LYS A 137 -4.68 15.51 23.39
C LYS A 137 -4.53 14.20 24.17
N LYS A 138 -5.40 13.98 25.15
CA LYS A 138 -5.62 12.65 25.76
C LYS A 138 -6.53 11.87 24.82
N ILE A 139 -5.97 11.23 23.80
CA ILE A 139 -6.75 10.30 22.98
C ILE A 139 -6.74 8.94 23.69
N ILE A 140 -7.94 8.48 24.05
CA ILE A 140 -8.18 7.10 24.47
C ILE A 140 -8.41 6.32 23.18
N PHE A 141 -7.71 5.21 23.03
CA PHE A 141 -7.69 4.41 21.82
C PHE A 141 -8.13 2.99 22.21
N SER A 142 -8.89 2.31 21.37
CA SER A 142 -9.25 0.90 21.59
C SER A 142 -8.42 -0.01 20.68
N TYR A 143 -8.16 -1.24 21.12
CA TYR A 143 -7.45 -2.23 20.29
C TYR A 143 -8.18 -2.51 18.95
N GLU A 144 -9.50 -2.36 18.95
CA GLU A 144 -10.39 -2.46 17.79
C GLU A 144 -10.05 -1.43 16.69
N ASP A 145 -9.52 -0.25 17.05
CA ASP A 145 -9.12 0.78 16.08
C ASP A 145 -7.97 0.36 15.15
N ILE A 146 -7.18 -0.66 15.51
CA ILE A 146 -6.01 -1.15 14.74
C ILE A 146 -6.39 -2.28 13.80
N GLU A 147 -7.21 -3.23 14.23
CA GLU A 147 -7.63 -4.35 13.38
C GLU A 147 -8.46 -3.83 12.19
N ASP A 148 -9.34 -2.85 12.42
CA ASP A 148 -10.15 -2.26 11.35
C ASP A 148 -9.40 -1.17 10.57
N PHE A 149 -8.22 -0.72 11.00
CA PHE A 149 -7.49 0.39 10.37
C PHE A 149 -7.18 0.14 8.89
N GLU A 150 -6.80 -1.10 8.56
CA GLU A 150 -6.55 -1.46 7.18
C GLU A 150 -7.83 -1.43 6.35
N ASP A 151 -9.01 -1.68 6.94
CA ASP A 151 -10.29 -1.72 6.24
C ASP A 151 -11.00 -0.36 6.15
N LEU A 152 -10.48 0.65 6.85
CA LEU A 152 -10.94 2.04 6.69
C LEU A 152 -10.73 2.55 5.26
N GLU A 153 -11.65 3.43 4.85
CA GLU A 153 -11.48 4.24 3.66
C GLU A 153 -10.16 5.02 3.75
N GLU A 154 -9.48 5.16 2.62
CA GLU A 154 -8.14 5.75 2.58
C GLU A 154 -8.08 7.17 3.15
N VAL A 155 -9.12 7.98 2.92
CA VAL A 155 -9.21 9.34 3.48
C VAL A 155 -9.33 9.32 5.00
N GLU A 156 -10.08 8.37 5.56
CA GLU A 156 -10.21 8.20 7.01
C GLU A 156 -8.92 7.65 7.62
N ARG A 157 -8.27 6.72 6.92
CA ARG A 157 -6.97 6.18 7.31
C ARG A 157 -5.95 7.31 7.44
N TRP A 158 -5.81 8.17 6.43
CA TRP A 158 -4.88 9.30 6.49
C TRP A 158 -5.16 10.25 7.66
N LYS A 159 -6.43 10.52 7.97
CA LYS A 159 -6.79 11.33 9.14
C LYS A 159 -6.34 10.67 10.43
N LYS A 160 -6.59 9.36 10.58
CA LYS A 160 -6.11 8.59 11.74
C LYS A 160 -4.58 8.59 11.80
N GLU A 161 -3.88 8.43 10.68
CA GLU A 161 -2.40 8.50 10.63
C GLU A 161 -1.88 9.85 11.11
N GLU A 162 -2.44 10.97 10.64
CA GLU A 162 -2.06 12.31 11.09
C GLU A 162 -2.33 12.53 12.58
N GLU A 163 -3.44 11.98 13.09
CA GLU A 163 -3.73 11.99 14.53
C GLU A 163 -2.72 11.15 15.31
N TRP A 164 -2.33 9.99 14.80
CA TRP A 164 -1.40 9.07 15.46
C TRP A 164 0.03 9.62 15.47
N GLU A 165 0.45 10.25 14.37
CA GLU A 165 1.71 10.98 14.27
C GLU A 165 1.83 12.09 15.33
N SER A 166 0.71 12.59 15.87
CA SER A 166 0.68 13.65 16.87
C SER A 166 0.80 13.22 18.33
N LEU A 167 0.70 11.93 18.61
CA LEU A 167 0.62 11.44 19.99
C LEU A 167 1.99 11.49 20.66
N THR A 168 2.13 12.18 21.78
CA THR A 168 3.36 12.15 22.60
C THR A 168 3.12 11.53 23.96
N LEU A 169 4.10 10.74 24.41
CA LEU A 169 4.13 10.11 25.73
C LEU A 169 4.74 11.01 26.81
N ALA A 170 5.38 12.12 26.42
CA ALA A 170 6.08 13.03 27.33
C ALA A 170 5.14 13.50 28.45
N GLN A 171 5.61 13.39 29.69
CA GLN A 171 4.87 13.79 30.88
C GLN A 171 5.20 15.22 31.32
N ASP A 172 6.39 15.68 30.98
CA ASP A 172 6.88 17.00 31.32
C ASP A 172 7.61 17.67 30.15
N LYS A 173 7.95 18.95 30.33
CA LYS A 173 8.62 19.76 29.30
C LYS A 173 10.03 19.25 28.98
N GLU A 174 10.73 18.61 29.92
CA GLU A 174 12.09 18.12 29.71
C GLU A 174 12.08 16.84 28.87
N GLU A 175 11.14 15.93 29.12
CA GLU A 175 10.92 14.77 28.25
C GLU A 175 10.54 15.19 26.83
N LEU A 176 9.66 16.18 26.70
CA LEU A 176 9.24 16.69 25.40
C LEU A 176 10.41 17.31 24.62
N LYS A 177 11.29 18.08 25.29
CA LYS A 177 12.52 18.60 24.68
C LYS A 177 13.45 17.48 24.22
N LYS A 178 13.65 16.45 25.04
CA LYS A 178 14.49 15.28 24.67
C LYS A 178 13.93 14.58 23.44
N GLU A 179 12.61 14.37 23.38
CA GLU A 179 11.96 13.79 22.21
C GLU A 179 12.16 14.64 20.95
N ILE A 180 12.01 15.97 21.05
CA ILE A 180 12.26 16.90 19.94
C ILE A 180 13.71 16.80 19.43
N VAL A 181 14.69 16.65 20.32
CA VAL A 181 16.10 16.47 19.93
C VAL A 181 16.28 15.18 19.12
N ILE A 182 15.73 14.07 19.59
CA ILE A 182 15.78 12.78 18.86
C ILE A 182 15.11 12.91 17.48
N LEU A 183 13.96 13.58 17.40
CA LEU A 183 13.29 13.82 16.12
C LEU A 183 14.13 14.66 15.17
N LYS A 184 14.88 15.66 15.66
CA LYS A 184 15.81 16.45 14.83
C LYS A 184 16.90 15.59 14.23
N GLU A 185 17.53 14.72 15.03
CA GLU A 185 18.57 13.81 14.54
C GLU A 185 18.03 12.84 13.47
N LEU A 186 16.82 12.31 13.65
CA LEU A 186 16.17 11.45 12.66
C LEU A 186 15.82 12.22 11.37
N ILE A 187 15.36 13.47 11.49
CA ILE A 187 15.07 14.35 10.36
C ILE A 187 16.34 14.63 9.56
N GLU A 188 17.43 15.02 10.22
CA GLU A 188 18.70 15.34 9.54
C GLU A 188 19.21 14.14 8.73
N LYS A 189 19.16 12.93 9.31
CA LYS A 189 19.51 11.69 8.60
C LYS A 189 18.60 11.43 7.40
N ALA A 190 17.30 11.63 7.55
CA ALA A 190 16.34 11.41 6.48
C ALA A 190 16.47 12.47 5.35
N GLU A 191 16.72 13.73 5.70
CA GLU A 191 17.00 14.82 4.75
C GLU A 191 18.23 14.52 3.92
N GLU A 192 19.34 14.12 4.56
CA GLU A 192 20.57 13.77 3.85
C GLU A 192 20.34 12.67 2.80
N ILE A 193 19.61 11.61 3.15
CA ILE A 193 19.32 10.51 2.22
C ILE A 193 18.46 10.97 1.04
N VAL A 194 17.43 11.79 1.31
CA VAL A 194 16.50 12.30 0.29
C VAL A 194 17.19 13.28 -0.66
N GLU A 195 18.01 14.19 -0.12
CA GLU A 195 18.75 15.20 -0.88
C GLU A 195 19.83 14.58 -1.77
N LEU A 196 20.55 13.59 -1.24
CA LEU A 196 21.58 12.88 -2.00
C LEU A 196 21.01 11.82 -2.96
N GLU A 197 19.68 11.64 -2.98
CA GLU A 197 18.98 10.60 -3.76
C GLU A 197 19.55 9.19 -3.55
N LYS A 198 19.97 8.88 -2.31
CA LYS A 198 20.65 7.61 -1.96
C LYS A 198 19.70 6.47 -1.56
N GLU A 199 18.40 6.67 -1.73
CA GLU A 199 17.40 5.64 -1.39
C GLU A 199 17.47 4.47 -2.38
N THR A 200 17.82 3.28 -1.88
CA THR A 200 18.05 2.12 -2.74
C THR A 200 16.77 1.70 -3.45
N LYS A 201 15.63 1.73 -2.75
CA LYS A 201 14.31 1.40 -3.31
C LYS A 201 13.93 2.30 -4.49
N LEU A 202 14.26 3.59 -4.44
CA LEU A 202 14.01 4.54 -5.52
C LEU A 202 14.86 4.20 -6.77
N SER A 203 16.12 3.81 -6.56
CA SER A 203 17.00 3.38 -7.65
C SER A 203 16.50 2.10 -8.34
N GLU A 204 15.97 1.16 -7.56
CA GLU A 204 15.36 -0.07 -8.07
C GLU A 204 14.03 0.20 -8.79
N LEU A 205 13.25 1.17 -8.33
CA LEU A 205 12.06 1.62 -9.06
C LEU A 205 12.44 2.14 -10.45
N LYS A 206 13.48 2.97 -10.56
CA LYS A 206 13.94 3.49 -11.84
C LYS A 206 14.33 2.36 -12.80
N ARG A 207 15.09 1.37 -12.31
CA ARG A 207 15.45 0.16 -13.07
C ARG A 207 14.22 -0.64 -13.50
N ALA A 208 13.24 -0.80 -12.62
CA ALA A 208 11.99 -1.50 -12.93
C ALA A 208 11.16 -0.78 -13.99
N ILE A 209 11.14 0.55 -13.99
CA ILE A 209 10.50 1.36 -15.02
C ILE A 209 11.18 1.15 -16.38
N GLU A 210 12.52 1.21 -16.41
CA GLU A 210 13.31 0.99 -17.63
C GLU A 210 13.09 -0.43 -18.19
N GLU A 211 13.13 -1.46 -17.33
CA GLU A 211 12.81 -2.84 -17.70
C GLU A 211 11.36 -2.98 -18.19
N GLY A 212 10.42 -2.31 -17.54
CA GLY A 212 9.00 -2.28 -17.93
C GLY A 212 8.80 -1.74 -19.34
N PHE A 213 9.43 -0.62 -19.69
CA PHE A 213 9.37 -0.06 -21.05
C PHE A 213 10.04 -0.98 -22.08
N GLN A 214 11.14 -1.63 -21.72
CA GLN A 214 11.78 -2.62 -22.59
C GLN A 214 10.83 -3.80 -22.88
N LYS A 215 10.13 -4.32 -21.86
CA LYS A 215 9.11 -5.37 -22.03
C LYS A 215 7.94 -4.91 -22.89
N ILE A 216 7.50 -3.67 -22.70
CA ILE A 216 6.46 -3.08 -23.54
C ILE A 216 6.85 -3.07 -25.01
N LYS A 217 8.10 -2.69 -25.31
CA LYS A 217 8.62 -2.67 -26.68
C LYS A 217 8.68 -4.08 -27.28
N GLU A 218 9.18 -5.06 -26.52
CA GLU A 218 9.27 -6.47 -26.95
C GLU A 218 7.90 -7.06 -27.34
N MET A 219 6.86 -6.77 -26.56
CA MET A 219 5.51 -7.29 -26.81
C MET A 219 4.64 -6.39 -27.69
N GLN A 220 5.17 -5.26 -28.16
CA GLN A 220 4.41 -4.23 -28.89
C GLN A 220 3.14 -3.81 -28.13
N GLY A 221 3.29 -3.52 -26.84
CA GLY A 221 2.21 -3.05 -25.97
C GLY A 221 2.13 -1.52 -25.93
N ASN A 222 1.13 -1.00 -25.21
CA ASN A 222 1.07 0.44 -24.95
C ASN A 222 2.16 0.87 -23.95
N PRO A 223 2.82 2.02 -24.15
CA PRO A 223 3.85 2.57 -23.25
C PRO A 223 3.24 3.13 -21.96
N LYS A 224 2.62 2.25 -21.17
CA LYS A 224 1.85 2.60 -19.97
C LYS A 224 2.27 1.73 -18.80
N ILE A 225 2.82 2.37 -17.76
CA ILE A 225 3.23 1.73 -16.51
C ILE A 225 2.38 2.27 -15.37
N LEU A 226 1.83 1.35 -14.59
CA LEU A 226 1.05 1.66 -13.39
C LEU A 226 1.88 1.34 -12.15
N ILE A 227 2.11 2.31 -11.29
CA ILE A 227 2.89 2.17 -10.05
C ILE A 227 1.95 2.30 -8.87
N PHE A 228 2.01 1.39 -7.91
CA PHE A 228 1.24 1.46 -6.68
C PHE A 228 2.12 1.69 -5.46
N THR A 229 1.68 2.58 -4.59
CA THR A 229 2.27 2.88 -3.28
C THR A 229 1.17 2.99 -2.23
N GLU A 230 1.50 2.84 -0.95
CA GLU A 230 0.54 2.94 0.14
C GLU A 230 0.26 4.39 0.55
N PHE A 231 1.29 5.23 0.66
CA PHE A 231 1.18 6.55 1.26
C PHE A 231 1.12 7.67 0.21
N LYS A 232 0.29 8.68 0.49
CA LYS A 232 0.17 9.88 -0.36
C LYS A 232 1.49 10.66 -0.48
N ASP A 233 2.25 10.79 0.61
CA ASP A 233 3.53 11.50 0.56
C ASP A 233 4.54 10.76 -0.33
N THR A 234 4.58 9.42 -0.26
CA THR A 234 5.37 8.60 -1.19
C THR A 234 4.88 8.80 -2.63
N LEU A 235 3.57 8.80 -2.88
CA LEU A 235 3.03 9.03 -4.21
C LEU A 235 3.51 10.37 -4.79
N MET A 236 3.39 11.46 -4.04
CA MET A 236 3.81 12.79 -4.50
C MET A 236 5.32 12.85 -4.74
N TYR A 237 6.10 12.22 -3.86
CA TYR A 237 7.54 12.09 -4.02
C TYR A 237 7.92 11.35 -5.31
N LEU A 238 7.30 10.20 -5.56
CA LEU A 238 7.53 9.40 -6.77
C LEU A 238 7.15 10.17 -8.04
N VAL A 239 6.01 10.87 -8.05
CA VAL A 239 5.59 11.71 -9.18
C VAL A 239 6.66 12.76 -9.51
N ASN A 240 7.21 13.43 -8.50
CA ASN A 240 8.25 14.44 -8.71
C ASN A 240 9.55 13.82 -9.24
N LYS A 241 10.00 12.69 -8.69
CA LYS A 241 11.21 11.98 -9.15
C LYS A 241 11.05 11.42 -10.56
N ILE A 242 9.92 10.78 -10.86
CA ILE A 242 9.64 10.23 -12.19
C ILE A 242 9.61 11.35 -13.24
N ARG A 243 9.05 12.50 -12.89
CA ARG A 243 9.07 13.68 -13.76
C ARG A 243 10.48 14.22 -13.97
N SER A 244 11.33 14.25 -12.94
CA SER A 244 12.73 14.69 -13.06
C SER A 244 13.58 13.72 -13.90
N TRP A 245 13.18 12.44 -13.99
CA TRP A 245 13.78 11.46 -14.90
C TRP A 245 13.34 11.63 -16.36
N GLY A 246 12.45 12.58 -16.66
CA GLY A 246 12.02 12.91 -18.02
C GLY A 246 10.75 12.20 -18.49
N TYR A 247 10.06 11.45 -17.62
CA TYR A 247 8.81 10.78 -17.97
C TYR A 247 7.59 11.68 -17.75
N ARG A 248 6.58 11.55 -18.62
CA ARG A 248 5.27 12.15 -18.34
C ARG A 248 4.55 11.25 -17.35
N VAL A 249 4.21 11.83 -16.20
CA VAL A 249 3.59 11.12 -15.08
C VAL A 249 2.38 11.86 -14.55
N ASN A 250 1.32 11.12 -14.29
CA ASN A 250 0.13 11.57 -13.55
C ASN A 250 -0.04 10.74 -12.26
N TYR A 251 -1.01 11.10 -11.43
CA TYR A 251 -1.31 10.35 -10.22
C TYR A 251 -2.81 10.28 -9.92
N ILE A 252 -3.16 9.34 -9.06
CA ILE A 252 -4.51 9.16 -8.55
C ILE A 252 -4.46 8.68 -7.10
N HIS A 253 -5.28 9.25 -6.23
CA HIS A 253 -5.29 8.87 -4.80
C HIS A 253 -6.71 8.84 -4.23
N GLY A 254 -6.94 8.13 -3.12
CA GLY A 254 -8.27 7.93 -2.53
C GLY A 254 -9.06 9.20 -2.22
N GLY A 255 -8.37 10.30 -1.88
CA GLY A 255 -9.02 11.60 -1.66
C GLY A 255 -9.58 12.33 -2.89
N MET A 256 -9.41 11.78 -4.10
CA MET A 256 -9.99 12.36 -5.32
C MET A 256 -11.45 11.96 -5.48
N ASN A 257 -12.29 12.90 -5.91
CA ASN A 257 -13.67 12.63 -6.29
C ASN A 257 -13.76 11.88 -7.64
N ILE A 258 -14.95 11.43 -8.01
CA ILE A 258 -15.14 10.60 -9.20
C ILE A 258 -14.74 11.32 -10.51
N ASP A 259 -15.03 12.62 -10.65
CA ASP A 259 -14.71 13.39 -11.85
C ASP A 259 -13.20 13.59 -12.00
N GLU A 260 -12.51 13.84 -10.88
CA GLU A 260 -11.05 13.92 -10.83
C GLU A 260 -10.41 12.58 -11.21
N ARG A 261 -10.96 11.46 -10.73
CA ARG A 261 -10.47 10.11 -11.07
C ARG A 261 -10.67 9.80 -12.57
N ILE A 262 -11.83 10.12 -13.12
CA ILE A 262 -12.12 9.95 -14.57
C ILE A 262 -11.16 10.80 -15.40
N ARG A 263 -10.92 12.06 -14.99
CA ARG A 263 -9.96 12.94 -15.66
C ARG A 263 -8.55 12.39 -15.59
N ALA A 264 -8.13 11.88 -14.42
CA ALA A 264 -6.81 11.30 -14.24
C ALA A 264 -6.61 10.04 -15.10
N GLU A 265 -7.63 9.17 -15.20
CA GLU A 265 -7.63 8.01 -16.11
C GLU A 265 -7.45 8.46 -17.57
N LYS A 266 -8.19 9.49 -18.01
CA LYS A 266 -8.11 10.02 -19.37
C LYS A 266 -6.72 10.58 -19.67
N VAL A 267 -6.19 11.42 -18.79
CA VAL A 267 -4.83 11.97 -18.91
C VAL A 267 -3.80 10.85 -18.95
N PHE A 268 -3.97 9.81 -18.15
CA PHE A 268 -3.06 8.66 -18.19
C PHE A 268 -3.17 7.88 -19.49
N ARG A 269 -4.37 7.69 -20.04
CA ARG A 269 -4.55 7.01 -21.32
C ARG A 269 -3.93 7.79 -22.47
N ASP A 270 -4.16 9.10 -22.53
CA ASP A 270 -3.93 9.90 -23.74
C ASP A 270 -2.62 10.69 -23.69
N GLU A 271 -2.15 11.11 -22.50
CA GLU A 271 -1.10 12.14 -22.37
C GLU A 271 0.17 11.64 -21.65
N THR A 272 0.06 10.79 -20.63
CA THR A 272 1.20 10.39 -19.78
C THR A 272 1.61 8.93 -19.94
N GLU A 273 2.87 8.60 -19.68
CA GLU A 273 3.40 7.24 -19.81
C GLU A 273 3.27 6.45 -18.50
N ILE A 274 3.28 7.17 -17.37
CA ILE A 274 3.28 6.58 -16.05
C ILE A 274 2.12 7.16 -15.23
N MET A 275 1.53 6.32 -14.39
CA MET A 275 0.62 6.76 -13.34
C MET A 275 1.03 6.15 -12.00
N VAL A 276 1.11 6.98 -10.98
CA VAL A 276 1.29 6.54 -9.59
C VAL A 276 -0.06 6.57 -8.87
N ALA A 277 -0.45 5.45 -8.28
CA ALA A 277 -1.74 5.27 -7.62
C ALA A 277 -1.56 4.83 -6.17
N THR A 278 -2.44 5.30 -5.29
CA THR A 278 -2.63 4.66 -3.99
C THR A 278 -3.68 3.54 -4.04
N GLU A 279 -3.80 2.75 -2.97
CA GLU A 279 -4.64 1.55 -2.92
C GLU A 279 -6.11 1.83 -3.27
N ALA A 280 -6.76 2.81 -2.64
CA ALA A 280 -8.21 3.04 -2.83
C ALA A 280 -8.54 3.79 -4.13
N ALA A 281 -7.51 4.30 -4.81
CA ALA A 281 -7.63 4.99 -6.08
C ALA A 281 -7.71 4.04 -7.29
N GLY A 282 -7.20 2.81 -7.16
CA GLY A 282 -7.28 1.80 -8.22
C GLY A 282 -8.68 1.22 -8.43
N GLU A 283 -9.59 1.46 -7.48
CA GLU A 283 -10.97 0.96 -7.53
C GLU A 283 -11.85 1.79 -8.48
N GLY A 284 -12.62 1.10 -9.34
CA GLY A 284 -13.63 1.73 -10.20
C GLY A 284 -13.13 2.39 -11.50
N ILE A 285 -11.81 2.37 -11.78
CA ILE A 285 -11.23 2.97 -13.00
C ILE A 285 -10.73 1.92 -13.99
N ASN A 286 -10.77 2.24 -15.29
CA ASN A 286 -10.40 1.29 -16.33
C ASN A 286 -8.93 1.42 -16.75
N LEU A 287 -8.07 0.57 -16.16
CA LEU A 287 -6.62 0.55 -16.44
C LEU A 287 -6.16 -0.60 -17.36
N GLN A 288 -7.09 -1.26 -18.07
CA GLN A 288 -6.77 -2.45 -18.88
C GLN A 288 -5.83 -2.17 -20.05
N PHE A 289 -5.69 -0.91 -20.46
CA PHE A 289 -4.74 -0.51 -21.48
C PHE A 289 -3.26 -0.59 -21.02
N CYS A 290 -3.03 -0.83 -19.72
CA CYS A 290 -1.70 -1.06 -19.15
C CYS A 290 -1.33 -2.54 -19.17
N HIS A 291 -0.03 -2.80 -19.23
CA HIS A 291 0.53 -4.14 -19.24
C HIS A 291 1.63 -4.34 -18.20
N ILE A 292 2.17 -3.24 -17.67
CA ILE A 292 3.18 -3.24 -16.63
C ILE A 292 2.59 -2.67 -15.35
N MET A 293 2.73 -3.40 -14.26
CA MET A 293 2.44 -2.94 -12.90
C MET A 293 3.71 -2.99 -12.07
N ILE A 294 3.95 -1.96 -11.27
CA ILE A 294 5.02 -1.94 -10.28
C ILE A 294 4.40 -1.70 -8.92
N ASN A 295 4.51 -2.68 -8.03
CA ASN A 295 4.17 -2.53 -6.63
C ASN A 295 5.40 -1.98 -5.91
N TYR A 296 5.41 -0.67 -5.72
CA TYR A 296 6.42 0.00 -4.88
C TYR A 296 6.22 -0.40 -3.42
N ASP A 297 4.95 -0.45 -2.99
CA ASP A 297 4.53 -1.03 -1.71
C ASP A 297 3.58 -2.20 -1.95
N ILE A 298 3.82 -3.29 -1.24
CA ILE A 298 3.01 -4.51 -1.35
C ILE A 298 2.04 -4.53 -0.17
N PRO A 299 0.73 -4.64 -0.43
CA PRO A 299 -0.24 -4.75 0.64
C PRO A 299 -0.02 -6.09 1.36
N TRP A 300 -0.16 -6.07 2.68
CA TRP A 300 -0.02 -7.27 3.52
C TRP A 300 -1.16 -8.26 3.30
N ASN A 301 -2.31 -7.77 2.82
CA ASN A 301 -3.48 -8.57 2.47
C ASN A 301 -3.37 -9.11 1.02
N PRO A 302 -3.23 -10.44 0.81
CA PRO A 302 -3.11 -11.03 -0.52
C PRO A 302 -4.32 -10.76 -1.43
N THR A 303 -5.51 -10.62 -0.84
CA THR A 303 -6.74 -10.31 -1.59
C THR A 303 -6.64 -8.95 -2.27
N ARG A 304 -6.07 -7.95 -1.59
CA ARG A 304 -5.84 -6.61 -2.15
C ARG A 304 -4.83 -6.66 -3.30
N LEU A 305 -3.76 -7.44 -3.13
CA LEU A 305 -2.77 -7.64 -4.19
C LEU A 305 -3.41 -8.25 -5.46
N GLU A 306 -4.26 -9.26 -5.33
CA GLU A 306 -4.98 -9.86 -6.48
C GLU A 306 -6.01 -8.90 -7.10
N GLN A 307 -6.72 -8.11 -6.31
CA GLN A 307 -7.62 -7.07 -6.81
C GLN A 307 -6.85 -6.01 -7.61
N ARG A 308 -5.68 -5.60 -7.12
CA ARG A 308 -4.76 -4.68 -7.78
C ARG A 308 -4.30 -5.24 -9.12
N MET A 309 -3.83 -6.49 -9.15
CA MET A 309 -3.45 -7.18 -10.39
C MET A 309 -4.63 -7.28 -11.37
N GLY A 310 -5.84 -7.51 -10.86
CA GLY A 310 -7.09 -7.54 -11.63
C GLY A 310 -7.42 -6.24 -12.38
N ARG A 311 -6.82 -5.09 -12.02
CA ARG A 311 -7.02 -3.82 -12.73
C ARG A 311 -6.49 -3.85 -14.17
N ILE A 312 -5.42 -4.61 -14.39
CA ILE A 312 -4.76 -4.74 -15.71
C ILE A 312 -4.84 -6.17 -16.27
N HIS A 313 -4.90 -7.20 -15.41
CA HIS A 313 -5.01 -8.61 -15.79
C HIS A 313 -6.46 -9.10 -15.64
N ARG A 314 -7.28 -8.79 -16.64
CA ARG A 314 -8.70 -9.16 -16.71
C ARG A 314 -9.13 -9.56 -18.12
N TYR A 315 -10.34 -10.11 -18.24
CA TYR A 315 -10.92 -10.57 -19.51
C TYR A 315 -10.85 -9.47 -20.58
N GLY A 316 -10.44 -9.84 -21.79
CA GLY A 316 -10.24 -8.91 -22.92
C GLY A 316 -8.85 -8.28 -23.00
N GLN A 317 -7.96 -8.56 -22.05
CA GLN A 317 -6.55 -8.17 -22.14
C GLN A 317 -5.88 -8.96 -23.28
N LYS A 318 -5.19 -8.25 -24.18
CA LYS A 318 -4.63 -8.83 -25.41
C LYS A 318 -3.12 -9.06 -25.34
N LYS A 319 -2.45 -8.52 -24.33
CA LYS A 319 -1.00 -8.66 -24.13
C LYS A 319 -0.72 -9.28 -22.77
N ASP A 320 0.44 -9.91 -22.66
CA ASP A 320 0.90 -10.43 -21.40
C ASP A 320 1.14 -9.29 -20.40
N VAL A 321 0.98 -9.61 -19.12
CA VAL A 321 1.08 -8.66 -18.02
C VAL A 321 2.33 -8.96 -17.21
N TYR A 322 3.15 -7.94 -16.95
CA TYR A 322 4.32 -8.04 -16.08
C TYR A 322 4.08 -7.25 -14.80
N ILE A 323 4.43 -7.87 -13.67
CA ILE A 323 4.25 -7.27 -12.35
C ILE A 323 5.59 -7.28 -11.63
N PHE A 324 6.08 -6.11 -11.27
CA PHE A 324 7.31 -5.94 -10.50
C PHE A 324 6.97 -5.66 -9.04
N ASN A 325 7.51 -6.43 -8.11
CA ASN A 325 7.28 -6.30 -6.68
C ASN A 325 8.58 -5.91 -5.99
N LEU A 326 8.68 -4.71 -5.41
CA LEU A 326 9.88 -4.27 -4.70
C LEU A 326 9.83 -4.76 -3.25
N VAL A 327 10.86 -5.47 -2.81
CA VAL A 327 10.93 -6.05 -1.45
C VAL A 327 12.32 -5.82 -0.85
N ALA A 328 12.37 -5.05 0.24
CA ALA A 328 13.57 -4.96 1.08
C ALA A 328 13.78 -6.30 1.79
N GLN A 329 14.98 -6.86 1.81
CA GLN A 329 15.22 -8.17 2.48
C GLN A 329 15.70 -8.05 3.92
N ASP A 330 16.24 -6.90 4.28
CA ASP A 330 16.90 -6.61 5.54
C ASP A 330 15.97 -5.99 6.60
N THR A 331 14.70 -5.76 6.26
CA THR A 331 13.67 -5.28 7.19
C THR A 331 12.76 -6.39 7.70
N ARG A 332 11.99 -6.11 8.75
CA ARG A 332 11.01 -7.07 9.31
C ARG A 332 9.87 -7.31 8.32
N GLU A 333 9.39 -6.24 7.73
CA GLU A 333 8.33 -6.16 6.72
C GLU A 333 8.72 -7.01 5.50
N GLY A 334 9.95 -6.85 5.04
CA GLY A 334 10.56 -7.63 3.98
C GLY A 334 10.48 -9.14 4.15
N LYS A 335 10.79 -9.61 5.36
CA LYS A 335 10.75 -11.04 5.73
C LYS A 335 9.33 -11.59 5.73
N VAL A 336 8.33 -10.77 6.03
CA VAL A 336 6.91 -11.19 5.96
C VAL A 336 6.44 -11.22 4.52
N LEU A 337 6.70 -10.16 3.74
CA LEU A 337 6.30 -10.07 2.34
C LEU A 337 6.92 -11.18 1.48
N ALA A 338 8.18 -11.56 1.76
CA ALA A 338 8.85 -12.67 1.08
C ALA A 338 8.18 -14.04 1.30
N LYS A 339 7.28 -14.19 2.28
CA LYS A 339 6.46 -15.40 2.47
C LYS A 339 5.10 -15.32 1.77
N VAL A 340 4.65 -14.12 1.41
CA VAL A 340 3.34 -13.86 0.79
C VAL A 340 3.42 -13.91 -0.73
N LEU A 341 4.56 -13.49 -1.29
CA LEU A 341 4.91 -13.58 -2.71
C LEU A 341 5.51 -14.94 -3.06
#